data_AF-A0A2E9WUX5-F1
#
_entry.id   AF-A0A2E9WUX5-F1
#
_cell.length_a   1.000
_cell.length_b   1.000
_cell.length_c   1.000
_cell.angle_alpha   90.00
_cell.angle_beta   90.00
_cell.angle_gamma   90.00
#
_symmetry.space_group_name_H-M   'P 1'
#
loop_
_entity.id
_entity.type
_entity.pdbx_description
1 polymer ?
#
loop_
_entity_poly.entity_id
_entity_poly.type
_entity_poly.pdbx_seq_one_letter_code
_entity_poly.pdbx_strand_id
1 'polypeptide(L)' 'MIDRARDTVSSLTRLGVGLLALAIVVSLLVGTSNMAFFGDVVGNITGLVAGLGNAGLPGLIALGVVIWLVK' A
#
# COMPACT_ATOMS: atom_id res chain seq x y z
N MET A 1 -13.49 -15.70 -18.41
CA MET A 1 -12.11 -15.97 -17.92
C MET A 1 -11.50 -14.74 -17.28
N ILE A 2 -11.69 -13.55 -17.86
CA ILE A 2 -11.27 -12.27 -17.30
C ILE A 2 -11.86 -12.02 -15.90
N ASP A 3 -13.10 -12.47 -15.66
CA ASP A 3 -13.78 -12.30 -14.37
C ASP A 3 -13.10 -13.06 -13.23
N ARG A 4 -12.64 -14.30 -13.50
CA ARG A 4 -11.85 -15.06 -12.52
C ARG A 4 -10.50 -14.42 -12.25
N ALA A 5 -9.84 -13.88 -13.29
CA ALA A 5 -8.58 -13.17 -13.10
C ALA A 5 -8.77 -11.91 -12.24
N ARG A 6 -9.84 -11.14 -12.49
CA ARG A 6 -10.20 -9.98 -11.68
C ARG A 6 -10.47 -10.36 -10.22
N ASP A 7 -11.18 -11.46 -10.00
CA ASP A 7 -11.53 -11.93 -8.67
C ASP A 7 -10.31 -12.45 -7.88
N THR A 8 -9.39 -13.16 -8.55
CA THR A 8 -8.10 -13.58 -7.97
C THR A 8 -7.23 -12.39 -7.61
N VAL A 9 -7.11 -11.39 -8.49
CA VAL A 9 -6.34 -10.17 -8.21
C VAL A 9 -6.96 -9.42 -7.03
N SER A 10 -8.28 -9.25 -6.99
CA SER A 10 -8.95 -8.56 -5.87
C SER A 10 -8.70 -9.28 -4.54
N SER A 11 -8.85 -10.60 -4.52
CA SER A 11 -8.58 -11.44 -3.33
C SER A 11 -7.13 -11.32 -2.87
N LEU A 12 -6.17 -11.38 -3.80
CA LEU A 12 -4.75 -11.25 -3.48
C LEU A 12 -4.38 -9.84 -3.01
N THR A 13 -4.98 -8.80 -3.59
CA THR A 13 -4.80 -7.41 -3.13
C THR A 13 -5.31 -7.24 -1.70
N ARG A 14 -6.49 -7.80 -1.36
CA ARG A 14 -7.01 -7.75 0.02
C ARG A 14 -6.08 -8.46 1.01
N LEU A 15 -5.55 -9.62 0.62
CA LEU A 15 -4.53 -10.33 1.42
C LEU A 15 -3.28 -9.46 1.59
N GLY A 16 -2.76 -8.88 0.50
CA GLY A 16 -1.59 -8.00 0.51
C GLY A 16 -1.78 -6.76 1.40
N VAL A 17 -2.95 -6.13 1.36
CA VAL A 17 -3.29 -4.99 2.24
C VAL A 17 -3.31 -5.42 3.71
N GLY A 18 -3.84 -6.60 4.02
CA GLY A 18 -3.77 -7.18 5.37
C GLY A 18 -2.33 -7.42 5.83
N LEU A 19 -1.47 -7.92 4.94
CA LEU A 19 -0.05 -8.12 5.22
C LEU A 19 0.70 -6.80 5.40
N LEU A 20 0.36 -5.76 4.63
CA LEU A 20 0.90 -4.40 4.83
C LEU A 20 0.53 -3.86 6.21
N ALA A 21 -0.73 -4.01 6.63
CA ALA A 21 -1.18 -3.58 7.95
C ALA A 21 -0.42 -4.30 9.08
N LEU A 22 -0.24 -5.62 8.96
CA LEU A 22 0.56 -6.40 9.91
C LEU A 22 2.02 -5.91 9.94
N ALA A 23 2.63 -5.70 8.77
CA ALA A 23 3.99 -5.22 8.67
C ALA A 23 4.19 -3.85 9.32
N ILE A 24 3.21 -2.92 9.19
CA ILE A 24 3.26 -1.61 9.86
C ILE A 24 3.28 -1.78 11.38
N VAL A 25 2.38 -2.60 11.94
CA VAL A 25 2.32 -2.83 13.39
C VAL A 25 3.63 -3.42 13.90
N VAL A 26 4.17 -4.43 13.23
CA VAL A 26 5.43 -5.06 13.61
C VAL A 26 6.61 -4.09 13.47
N SER A 27 6.65 -3.28 12.40
CA SER A 27 7.68 -2.26 12.18
C SER A 27 7.75 -1.27 13.34
N LEU A 28 6.59 -0.87 13.87
CA LEU A 28 6.49 0.06 15.00
C LEU A 28 6.91 -0.58 16.33
N LEU A 29 6.71 -1.89 16.50
CA LEU A 29 7.05 -2.60 17.74
C LEU A 29 8.53 -2.98 17.83
N VAL A 30 9.10 -3.49 16.74
CA VAL A 30 10.45 -4.09 16.73
C VAL A 30 11.50 -3.13 16.14
N GLY A 31 11.06 -2.08 15.46
CA GLY A 31 11.91 -1.17 14.71
C GLY A 31 12.27 -1.71 13.32
N THR A 32 12.45 -0.79 12.36
CA THR A 32 12.73 -1.12 10.95
C THR A 32 14.03 -1.90 10.74
N SER A 33 15.05 -1.70 11.58
CA SER A 33 16.35 -2.39 11.48
C SER A 33 16.31 -3.89 11.83
N ASN A 34 15.26 -4.34 12.52
CA ASN A 34 15.14 -5.72 13.01
C ASN A 34 14.16 -6.57 12.16
N MET A 35 13.70 -6.04 11.03
CA MET A 35 12.63 -6.63 10.27
C MET A 35 13.16 -7.39 9.04
N ALA A 36 13.36 -8.70 9.19
CA ALA A 36 14.04 -9.53 8.18
C ALA A 36 13.22 -9.81 6.90
N PHE A 37 11.88 -9.71 6.95
CA PHE A 37 11.00 -10.17 5.85
C PHE A 37 10.19 -9.06 5.19
N PHE A 38 9.89 -7.97 5.90
CA PHE A 38 8.90 -6.99 5.45
C PHE A 38 9.48 -5.69 4.86
N GLY A 39 10.80 -5.43 4.96
CA GLY A 39 11.43 -4.21 4.43
C GLY A 39 10.90 -2.91 5.06
N ASP A 40 11.23 -1.73 4.52
CA ASP A 40 10.75 -0.46 5.09
C ASP A 40 9.32 -0.09 4.61
N VAL A 41 8.32 -0.82 5.12
CA VAL A 41 6.91 -0.61 4.72
C VAL A 41 6.41 0.78 5.12
N VAL A 42 6.76 1.23 6.34
CA VAL A 42 6.31 2.52 6.87
C VAL A 42 6.94 3.67 6.07
N GLY A 43 8.23 3.60 5.78
CA GLY A 43 8.91 4.57 4.92
C GLY A 43 8.34 4.59 3.50
N ASN A 44 8.06 3.43 2.91
CA ASN A 44 7.47 3.36 1.57
C ASN A 44 6.09 4.03 1.50
N ILE A 45 5.20 3.78 2.48
CA ILE A 45 3.88 4.40 2.51
C ILE A 45 3.98 5.90 2.77
N THR A 46 4.76 6.32 3.76
CA THR A 46 4.91 7.74 4.10
C THR A 46 5.56 8.52 2.95
N GLY A 47 6.55 7.94 2.27
CA GLY A 47 7.17 8.52 1.07
C GLY A 47 6.19 8.65 -0.10
N LEU A 48 5.33 7.65 -0.31
CA LEU A 48 4.28 7.71 -1.33
C LEU A 48 3.27 8.83 -1.01
N VAL A 49 2.80 8.92 0.23
CA VAL A 49 1.89 9.98 0.69
C VAL A 49 2.53 11.37 0.54
N ALA A 50 3.79 11.52 0.94
CA ALA A 50 4.54 12.76 0.80
C ALA A 50 4.71 13.15 -0.67
N GLY A 51 5.02 12.19 -1.55
CA GLY A 51 5.13 12.40 -2.99
C GLY A 51 3.83 12.87 -3.62
N LEU A 52 2.70 12.26 -3.25
CA LEU A 52 1.38 12.70 -3.68
C LEU A 52 1.03 14.09 -3.12
N GLY A 53 1.37 14.39 -1.87
CA GLY A 53 1.13 15.71 -1.27
C GLY A 53 1.94 16.82 -1.94
N ASN A 54 3.24 16.58 -2.18
CA ASN A 54 4.13 17.55 -2.82
C ASN A 54 3.80 17.80 -4.30
N ALA A 55 3.17 16.84 -4.98
CA ALA A 55 2.75 17.01 -6.37
C ALA A 55 1.59 18.00 -6.53
N GLY A 56 0.88 18.39 -5.47
CA GLY A 56 -0.25 19.32 -5.53
C GLY A 56 -1.47 18.73 -6.25
N LEU A 57 -2.05 19.48 -7.20
CA LEU A 57 -3.28 19.06 -7.91
C LEU A 57 -3.13 17.70 -8.65
N PRO A 58 -2.03 17.45 -9.41
CA PRO A 58 -1.76 16.13 -9.99
C PRO A 58 -1.73 14.98 -8.97
N GLY A 59 -1.21 15.23 -7.77
CA GLY A 59 -1.16 14.22 -6.71
C GLY A 59 -2.54 13.84 -6.19
N LEU A 60 -3.44 14.81 -6.04
CA LEU A 60 -4.84 14.57 -5.68
C LEU A 60 -5.59 13.80 -6.77
N ILE A 61 -5.33 14.11 -8.05
CA ILE A 61 -5.91 13.38 -9.18
C ILE A 61 -5.43 11.92 -9.16
N ALA A 62 -4.13 11.70 -8.98
CA ALA A 62 -3.56 10.35 -8.88
C ALA A 62 -4.17 9.56 -7.72
N LEU A 63 -4.33 10.19 -6.55
CA LEU A 63 -5.02 9.57 -5.41
C LEU A 63 -6.47 9.18 -5.75
N GLY A 64 -7.22 10.05 -6.43
CA GLY A 64 -8.58 9.76 -6.87
C GLY A 64 -8.68 8.56 -7.81
N VAL A 65 -7.73 8.43 -8.75
CA VAL A 65 -7.65 7.28 -9.67
C VAL A 65 -7.37 5.98 -8.89
N VAL A 66 -6.46 6.01 -7.92
CA VAL A 66 -6.15 4.85 -7.07
C VAL A 66 -7.38 4.41 -6.28
N ILE A 67 -8.08 5.35 -5.64
CA ILE A 67 -9.31 5.04 -4.88
C ILE A 67 -10.39 4.44 -5.80
N TRP A 68 -10.54 4.96 -7.03
CA TRP A 68 -11.51 4.44 -7.99
C TRP A 68 -11.18 3.01 -8.44
N LEU A 69 -9.90 2.66 -8.59
CA LEU A 69 -9.44 1.32 -8.96
C LEU A 69 -9.64 0.27 -7.87
N VAL A 70 -9.56 0.68 -6.60
CA VAL A 70 -9.66 -0.22 -5.44
C VAL A 70 -11.10 -0.38 -4.95
N LYS A 71 -12.02 0.50 -5.39
CA LYS A 71 -13.46 0.43 -5.09
C LYS A 71 -14.15 -0.68 -5.89
#